data_AF-A0A7L2RUL6-F1
#
_entry.id   AF-A0A7L2RUL6-F1
#
_cell.length_a   1.000
_cell.length_b   1.000
_cell.length_c   1.000
_cell.angle_alpha   90.00
_cell.angle_beta   90.00
_cell.angle_gamma   90.00
#
_symmetry.space_group_name_H-M   'P 1'
#
loop_
_entity.id
_entity.type
_entity.pdbx_description
1 polymer ?
#
loop_
_entity_poly.entity_id
_entity_poly.type
_entity_poly.pdbx_seq_one_letter_code
_entity_poly.pdbx_strand_id
1 'polypeptide(L)'
;SKQSSSYSDRDTTEEESESLDDMDFLSRQKKLQAEAKMALAMAKPMAKMQVEVEKQNRKKSPVADLLPHMPHISECLMKRSLKPTDLRDMTIGQLQVIVNDLHSQIES
;
A
#
# COMPACT_ATOMS: atom_id res chain seq x y z
N SER A 1 34.03 40.53 -19.01
CA SER A 1 34.74 39.25 -18.79
C SER A 1 33.82 38.10 -19.09
N LYS A 2 34.28 37.19 -19.94
CA LYS A 2 33.59 35.97 -20.37
C LYS A 2 33.64 34.97 -19.22
N GLN A 3 32.50 34.43 -18.79
CA GLN A 3 32.45 33.10 -18.19
C GLN A 3 31.21 32.39 -18.71
N SER A 4 31.45 31.58 -19.73
CA SER A 4 30.58 30.50 -20.18
C SER A 4 30.37 29.54 -19.02
N SER A 5 29.13 29.22 -18.67
CA SER A 5 28.83 28.00 -17.91
C SER A 5 27.91 27.16 -18.78
N SER A 6 28.53 26.17 -19.41
CA SER A 6 27.92 25.15 -20.25
C SER A 6 26.98 24.30 -19.39
N TYR A 7 25.67 24.46 -19.58
CA TYR A 7 24.70 23.46 -19.13
C TYR A 7 24.48 22.49 -20.30
N SER A 8 25.27 21.42 -20.32
CA SER A 8 25.07 20.31 -21.24
C SER A 8 25.43 19.01 -20.53
N ASP A 9 24.53 18.57 -19.66
CA ASP A 9 24.39 17.15 -19.31
C ASP A 9 22.92 16.78 -19.59
N ARG A 10 22.56 16.90 -20.87
CA ARG A 10 21.48 16.09 -21.42
C ARG A 10 22.13 14.74 -21.70
N ASP A 11 22.21 13.89 -20.67
CA ASP A 11 22.47 12.47 -20.86
C ASP A 11 21.19 11.88 -21.46
N THR A 12 21.00 12.18 -22.74
CA THR A 12 20.03 11.53 -23.60
C THR A 12 20.54 10.11 -23.72
N THR A 13 20.01 9.22 -22.88
CA THR A 13 20.08 7.77 -23.10
C THR A 13 19.28 7.45 -24.36
N GLU A 14 19.80 7.89 -25.51
CA GLU A 14 19.33 7.63 -26.86
C GLU A 14 20.38 6.77 -27.58
N GLU A 15 20.91 5.74 -26.92
CA GLU A 15 21.69 4.70 -27.59
C GLU A 15 21.30 3.32 -27.03
N GLU A 16 20.14 2.82 -27.45
CA GLU A 16 19.92 1.38 -27.67
C GLU A 16 18.58 1.16 -28.40
N SER A 17 18.38 1.84 -29.52
CA SER A 17 17.48 1.32 -30.56
C SER A 17 18.25 0.37 -31.48
N GLU A 18 19.09 -0.49 -30.92
CA GLU A 18 19.39 -1.77 -31.58
C GLU A 18 18.08 -2.54 -31.56
N SER A 19 17.65 -3.01 -32.74
CA SER A 19 16.38 -3.71 -32.85
C SER A 19 16.35 -4.84 -31.81
N LEU A 20 15.30 -4.91 -30.98
CA LEU A 20 15.14 -6.01 -30.01
C LEU A 20 15.06 -7.39 -30.70
N ASP A 21 14.98 -7.39 -32.03
CA ASP A 21 14.92 -8.53 -32.93
C ASP A 21 16.32 -9.04 -33.35
N ASP A 22 17.39 -8.26 -33.17
CA ASP A 22 18.78 -8.66 -33.52
C ASP A 22 19.60 -9.18 -32.32
N MET A 23 19.07 -9.11 -31.09
CA MET A 23 19.74 -9.65 -29.91
C MET A 23 19.51 -11.17 -29.76
N ASP A 24 20.60 -11.92 -29.57
CA ASP A 24 20.55 -13.34 -29.23
C ASP A 24 19.67 -13.61 -27.98
N PHE A 25 18.93 -14.72 -27.98
CA PHE A 25 17.92 -15.04 -26.95
C PHE A 25 18.49 -14.97 -25.52
N LEU A 26 19.73 -15.44 -25.35
CA LEU A 26 20.45 -15.40 -24.08
C LEU A 26 20.73 -13.98 -23.59
N SER A 27 21.03 -13.04 -24.50
CA SER A 27 21.25 -11.64 -24.17
C SER A 27 19.95 -10.97 -23.75
N ARG A 28 18.85 -11.24 -24.47
CA ARG A 28 17.51 -10.75 -24.11
C ARG A 28 17.04 -11.28 -22.76
N GLN A 29 17.28 -12.56 -22.47
CA GLN A 29 16.98 -13.16 -21.17
C GLN A 29 17.74 -12.47 -20.04
N LYS A 30 19.04 -12.20 -20.23
CA LYS A 30 19.86 -11.52 -19.21
C LYS A 30 19.38 -10.09 -18.95
N LYS A 31 19.04 -9.33 -20.01
CA LYS A 31 18.50 -7.97 -19.90
C LYS A 31 17.17 -7.97 -19.13
N LEU A 32 16.22 -8.81 -19.52
CA LEU A 32 14.93 -8.96 -18.84
C LEU A 32 15.09 -9.41 -17.38
N GLN A 33 16.03 -10.32 -17.09
CA GLN A 33 16.30 -10.75 -15.72
C GLN A 33 16.90 -9.62 -14.87
N ALA A 34 17.78 -8.79 -15.45
CA ALA A 34 18.34 -7.64 -14.76
C ALA A 34 17.25 -6.61 -14.44
N GLU A 35 16.38 -6.31 -15.41
CA GLU A 35 15.22 -5.42 -15.23
C GLU A 35 14.27 -5.95 -14.14
N ALA A 36 13.92 -7.25 -14.18
CA ALA A 36 13.05 -7.87 -13.18
C ALA A 36 13.67 -7.83 -11.77
N LYS A 37 14.99 -8.04 -11.65
CA LYS A 37 15.71 -7.94 -10.36
C LYS A 37 15.67 -6.52 -9.81
N MET A 38 15.90 -5.52 -10.67
CA MET A 38 15.80 -4.11 -10.27
C MET A 38 14.37 -3.74 -9.86
N ALA A 39 13.38 -4.12 -10.67
CA ALA A 39 11.97 -3.90 -10.36
C ALA A 39 11.57 -4.53 -9.02
N LEU A 40 11.99 -5.76 -8.76
CA LEU A 40 11.72 -6.43 -7.49
C LEU A 40 12.42 -5.75 -6.30
N ALA A 41 13.67 -5.30 -6.48
CA ALA A 41 14.40 -4.56 -5.45
C ALA A 41 13.69 -3.24 -5.10
N MET A 42 13.11 -2.56 -6.08
CA MET A 42 12.32 -1.34 -5.88
C MET A 42 10.94 -1.61 -5.29
N ALA A 43 10.26 -2.68 -5.71
CA ALA A 43 8.93 -3.04 -5.24
C ALA A 43 8.93 -3.53 -3.78
N LYS A 44 10.00 -4.20 -3.34
CA LYS A 44 10.07 -4.78 -1.99
C LYS A 44 9.89 -3.77 -0.84
N PRO A 45 10.56 -2.60 -0.81
CA PRO A 45 10.30 -1.59 0.22
C PRO A 45 8.89 -1.00 0.09
N MET A 46 8.39 -0.80 -1.13
CA MET A 46 7.03 -0.28 -1.36
C MET A 46 5.96 -1.23 -0.84
N ALA A 47 6.12 -2.54 -1.07
CA ALA A 47 5.22 -3.56 -0.54
C ALA A 47 5.25 -3.60 0.99
N LYS A 48 6.44 -3.50 1.62
CA LYS A 48 6.55 -3.41 3.08
C LYS A 48 5.86 -2.16 3.63
N MET A 49 6.06 -1.02 2.97
CA MET A 49 5.43 0.25 3.35
C MET A 49 3.91 0.14 3.21
N GLN A 50 3.40 -0.43 2.12
CA GLN A 50 1.97 -0.64 1.90
C GLN A 50 1.35 -1.46 3.04
N VAL A 51 1.99 -2.57 3.42
CA VAL A 51 1.52 -3.40 4.54
C VAL A 51 1.53 -2.63 5.87
N GLU A 52 2.55 -1.81 6.14
CA GLU A 52 2.60 -1.01 7.37
C GLU A 52 1.54 0.10 7.36
N VAL A 53 1.28 0.73 6.22
CA VAL A 53 0.19 1.73 6.05
C VAL A 53 -1.16 1.08 6.32
N GLU A 54 -1.43 -0.08 5.74
CA GLU A 54 -2.67 -0.84 5.98
C GLU A 54 -2.80 -1.25 7.45
N LYS A 55 -1.71 -1.69 8.08
CA LYS A 55 -1.70 -2.03 9.52
C LYS A 55 -1.99 -0.81 10.40
N GLN A 56 -1.48 0.37 10.05
CA GLN A 56 -1.80 1.61 10.76
C GLN A 56 -3.25 2.05 10.54
N ASN A 57 -3.76 1.96 9.31
CA ASN A 57 -5.15 2.28 9.01
C ASN A 57 -6.12 1.33 9.71
N ARG A 58 -5.80 0.03 9.80
CA ARG A 58 -6.58 -0.94 10.60
C ARG A 58 -6.64 -0.57 12.08
N LYS A 59 -5.62 0.11 12.63
CA LYS A 59 -5.64 0.60 14.03
C LYS A 59 -6.54 1.82 14.22
N LYS A 60 -6.83 2.57 13.16
CA LYS A 60 -7.80 3.67 13.15
C LYS A 60 -9.17 3.13 12.76
N SER A 61 -9.72 2.22 13.56
CA SER A 61 -11.09 1.73 13.31
C SER A 61 -12.03 2.95 13.35
N PRO A 62 -12.82 3.22 12.29
CA PRO A 62 -13.85 4.26 12.30
C PRO A 62 -14.77 4.17 13.53
N VAL A 63 -14.95 2.97 14.06
CA VAL A 63 -15.69 2.70 15.30
C VAL A 63 -15.03 3.35 16.51
N ALA A 64 -13.70 3.41 16.58
CA ALA A 64 -12.98 4.05 17.69
C ALA A 64 -13.24 5.57 17.75
N ASP A 65 -13.40 6.22 16.60
CA ASP A 65 -13.70 7.66 16.52
C ASP A 65 -15.18 7.95 16.80
N LEU A 66 -16.08 7.07 16.34
CA LEU A 66 -17.54 7.24 16.46
C LEU A 66 -18.10 6.72 17.80
N LEU A 67 -17.43 5.76 18.44
CA LEU A 67 -17.75 5.22 19.77
C LEU A 67 -16.59 5.43 20.77
N PRO A 68 -16.19 6.70 21.03
CA PRO A 68 -15.00 6.99 21.84
C PRO A 68 -15.13 6.53 23.30
N HIS A 69 -16.35 6.34 23.80
CA HIS A 69 -16.63 5.85 25.15
C HIS A 69 -16.49 4.33 25.28
N MET A 70 -16.29 3.58 24.18
CA MET A 70 -16.24 2.12 24.17
C MET A 70 -15.01 1.59 23.41
N PRO A 71 -13.78 1.89 23.86
CA PRO A 71 -12.56 1.50 23.16
C PRO A 71 -12.39 -0.03 23.05
N HIS A 72 -12.89 -0.78 24.03
CA HIS A 72 -12.88 -2.24 24.05
C HIS A 72 -13.65 -2.86 22.86
N ILE A 73 -14.67 -2.17 22.33
CA ILE A 73 -15.42 -2.62 21.16
C ILE A 73 -14.53 -2.63 19.93
N SER A 74 -13.80 -1.54 19.69
CA SER A 74 -12.87 -1.45 18.54
C SER A 74 -11.79 -2.53 18.59
N GLU A 75 -11.26 -2.83 19.78
CA GLU A 75 -10.30 -3.91 19.98
C GLU A 75 -10.91 -5.30 19.75
N CYS A 76 -12.11 -5.55 20.28
CA CYS A 76 -12.84 -6.78 20.05
C CYS A 76 -13.20 -7.00 18.58
N LEU A 77 -13.51 -5.93 17.82
CA LEU A 77 -13.73 -6.01 16.37
C LEU A 77 -12.44 -6.40 15.64
N MET A 78 -11.31 -5.76 15.95
CA MET A 78 -10.02 -6.12 15.35
C MET A 78 -9.61 -7.56 15.66
N LYS A 79 -9.91 -8.06 16.86
CA LYS A 79 -9.60 -9.43 17.29
C LYS A 79 -10.68 -10.46 16.93
N ARG A 80 -11.78 -10.04 16.31
CA ARG A 80 -12.96 -10.88 16.02
C ARG A 80 -13.49 -11.60 17.27
N SER A 81 -13.50 -10.91 18.41
CA SER A 81 -13.85 -11.44 19.73
C SER A 81 -15.04 -10.72 20.39
N LEU A 82 -15.88 -10.05 19.59
CA LEU A 82 -17.05 -9.32 20.05
C LEU A 82 -18.06 -10.27 20.70
N LYS A 83 -18.57 -9.94 21.89
CA LYS A 83 -19.57 -10.75 22.59
C LYS A 83 -20.96 -10.11 22.49
N PRO A 84 -22.04 -10.92 22.55
CA PRO A 84 -23.40 -10.38 22.61
C PRO A 84 -23.64 -9.44 23.80
N THR A 85 -22.92 -9.65 24.90
CA THR A 85 -22.97 -8.78 26.09
C THR A 85 -22.46 -7.37 25.80
N ASP A 86 -21.48 -7.24 24.91
CA ASP A 86 -20.85 -5.97 24.57
C ASP A 86 -21.78 -5.07 23.73
N LEU A 87 -22.80 -5.68 23.11
CA LEU A 87 -23.76 -5.02 22.21
C LEU A 87 -25.11 -4.69 22.86
N ARG A 88 -25.40 -5.29 24.03
CA ARG A 88 -26.77 -5.39 24.56
C ARG A 88 -27.40 -4.06 24.92
N ASP A 89 -26.59 -3.12 25.40
CA ASP A 89 -27.02 -1.79 25.88
C ASP A 89 -26.69 -0.68 24.88
N MET A 90 -26.31 -1.04 23.66
CA MET A 90 -25.98 -0.08 22.61
C MET A 90 -27.25 0.46 21.93
N THR A 91 -27.22 1.74 21.57
CA THR A 91 -28.29 2.31 20.76
C THR A 91 -28.22 1.78 19.33
N ILE A 92 -29.35 1.85 18.61
CA ILE A 92 -29.43 1.45 17.20
C ILE A 92 -28.34 2.14 16.36
N GLY A 93 -28.12 3.45 16.59
CA GLY A 93 -27.09 4.20 15.87
C GLY A 93 -25.67 3.66 16.14
N GLN A 94 -25.37 3.28 17.37
CA GLN A 94 -24.06 2.72 17.71
C GLN A 94 -23.87 1.31 17.12
N LEU A 95 -24.92 0.50 17.09
CA LEU A 95 -24.91 -0.80 16.42
C LEU A 95 -24.71 -0.66 14.91
N GLN A 96 -25.34 0.34 14.28
CA GLN A 96 -25.15 0.64 12.86
C GLN A 96 -23.70 1.01 12.53
N VAL A 97 -23.03 1.78 13.40
CA VAL A 97 -21.61 2.08 13.24
C VAL A 97 -20.76 0.81 13.19
N ILE A 98 -21.02 -0.16 14.10
CA ILE A 98 -20.34 -1.45 14.10
C ILE A 98 -20.65 -2.25 12.84
N VAL A 99 -21.92 -2.33 12.45
CA VAL A 99 -22.35 -3.08 11.25
C VAL A 99 -21.70 -2.50 9.99
N ASN A 100 -21.67 -1.18 9.87
CA ASN A 100 -21.06 -0.50 8.72
C ASN A 100 -19.56 -0.76 8.65
N ASP A 101 -18.85 -0.72 9.78
CA ASP A 101 -17.42 -1.05 9.84
C ASP A 101 -17.15 -2.49 9.38
N LEU A 102 -17.95 -3.45 9.87
CA LEU A 102 -17.85 -4.85 9.45
C LEU A 102 -18.16 -5.03 7.95
N HIS A 103 -19.15 -4.30 7.43
CA HIS A 103 -19.51 -4.35 6.02
C HIS A 103 -18.39 -3.79 5.13
N SER A 104 -17.83 -2.63 5.49
CA SER A 104 -16.70 -2.03 4.78
C SER A 104 -15.46 -2.93 4.76
N GLN A 105 -15.25 -3.75 5.80
CA GLN A 105 -14.17 -4.75 5.82
C GLN A 105 -14.40 -5.93 4.86
N ILE A 106 -15.65 -6.18 4.44
CA ILE A 106 -16.00 -7.26 3.51
C ILE A 106 -16.00 -6.77 2.06
N GLU A 107 -16.45 -5.54 1.84
CA GLU A 107 -16.59 -4.96 0.49
C GLU A 107 -15.28 -4.38 -0.09
N SER A 108 -14.29 -4.11 0.75
CA SER A 108 -12.96 -3.63 0.34
C SER A 108 -12.00 -4.75 -0.03
#